data_AF-A0AAD4XCS9-F1
#
_entry.id   AF-A0AAD4XCS9-F1
#
_cell.length_a   1.000
_cell.length_b   1.000
_cell.length_c   1.000
_cell.angle_alpha   90.00
_cell.angle_beta   90.00
_cell.angle_gamma   90.00
#
_symmetry.space_group_name_H-M   'P 1'
#
loop_
_entity.id
_entity.type
_entity.pdbx_description
1 polymer ?
#
loop_
_entity_poly.entity_id
_entity_poly.type
_entity_poly.pdbx_seq_one_letter_code
_entity_poly.pdbx_strand_id
1 'polypeptide(L)'
;MDVCEGFCLPAASVHLETVFAFLECQIFVHLELVEPGFLTTVYIGKCMLHHIDFTAKKTDVADAPEEMFFAELTSIMGVRCVELCKCMGPKDSISGDKNYGCRYCCTHNVQHPSDGGFKTGCVDE
;
A
#
# COMPACT_ATOMS: atom_id res chain seq x y z
N MET A 1 -7.17 -4.08 -21.52
CA MET A 1 -6.07 -3.93 -20.54
C MET A 1 -5.12 -2.92 -21.14
N ASP A 2 -5.43 -1.63 -20.99
CA ASP A 2 -4.45 -0.60 -21.32
C ASP A 2 -3.53 -0.47 -20.13
N VAL A 3 -2.34 -1.03 -20.31
CA VAL A 3 -1.21 -0.88 -19.40
C VAL A 3 -0.87 0.60 -19.39
N CYS A 4 -0.82 1.23 -18.22
CA CYS A 4 -0.10 2.50 -18.07
C CYS A 4 1.39 2.23 -18.31
N GLU A 5 1.78 2.08 -19.58
CA GLU A 5 3.17 2.03 -19.99
C GLU A 5 3.80 3.39 -19.63
N GLY A 6 4.74 3.38 -18.69
CA GLY A 6 5.79 4.40 -18.65
C GLY A 6 5.66 5.53 -17.62
N PHE A 7 4.80 5.47 -16.60
CA PHE A 7 4.82 6.48 -15.53
C PHE A 7 5.80 6.13 -14.40
N CYS A 8 7.10 6.28 -14.68
CA CYS A 8 8.15 6.32 -13.66
C CYS A 8 8.19 7.72 -13.03
N LEU A 9 7.45 7.96 -11.95
CA LEU A 9 7.65 9.16 -11.15
C LEU A 9 9.03 9.08 -10.45
N PRO A 10 9.83 10.17 -10.42
CA PRO A 10 11.11 10.16 -9.71
C PRO A 10 10.88 9.88 -8.21
N ALA A 11 11.49 8.82 -7.68
CA ALA A 11 11.36 8.39 -6.28
C ALA A 11 11.94 9.35 -5.22
N ALA A 12 12.26 10.59 -5.59
CA ALA A 12 12.82 11.58 -4.66
C ALA A 12 11.84 12.03 -3.57
N SER A 13 10.54 11.73 -3.72
CA SER A 13 9.54 12.03 -2.71
C SER A 13 8.98 10.74 -2.09
N VAL A 14 9.32 10.55 -0.81
CA VAL A 14 8.79 9.52 0.10
C VAL A 14 7.52 10.00 0.81
N HIS A 15 6.99 11.17 0.44
CA HIS A 15 5.77 11.71 1.02
C HIS A 15 4.55 10.91 0.57
N LEU A 16 3.60 10.77 1.50
CA LEU A 16 2.33 10.07 1.34
C LEU A 16 1.63 10.43 0.01
N GLU A 17 1.57 11.70 -0.33
CA GLU A 17 0.96 12.22 -1.57
C GLU A 17 1.60 11.66 -2.85
N THR A 18 2.93 11.48 -2.87
CA THR A 18 3.61 10.93 -4.05
C THR A 18 3.41 9.42 -4.17
N VAL A 19 3.23 8.71 -3.05
CA VAL A 19 2.89 7.28 -3.07
C VAL A 19 1.45 7.10 -3.55
N PHE A 20 0.53 7.94 -3.08
CA PHE A 20 -0.85 7.95 -3.57
C PHE A 20 -0.96 8.30 -5.04
N ALA A 21 -0.25 9.33 -5.54
CA ALA A 21 -0.25 9.64 -6.97
C ALA A 21 0.23 8.46 -7.85
N PHE A 22 1.15 7.64 -7.34
CA PHE A 22 1.58 6.43 -8.05
C PHE A 22 0.54 5.30 -7.99
N LEU A 23 -0.08 5.10 -6.83
CA LEU A 23 -1.21 4.17 -6.69
C LEU A 23 -2.40 4.60 -7.56
N GLU A 24 -2.62 5.91 -7.69
CA GLU A 24 -3.63 6.49 -8.57
C GLU A 24 -3.42 6.03 -10.02
N CYS A 25 -2.18 6.14 -10.51
CA CYS A 25 -1.84 5.72 -11.87
C CYS A 25 -1.91 4.21 -12.10
N GLN A 26 -1.64 3.38 -11.09
CA GLN A 26 -1.46 1.93 -11.29
C GLN A 26 -2.64 1.08 -10.81
N ILE A 27 -3.36 1.55 -9.79
CA ILE A 27 -4.40 0.79 -9.08
C ILE A 27 -5.73 1.53 -9.12
N PHE A 28 -5.76 2.86 -8.97
CA PHE A 28 -7.03 3.60 -8.92
C PHE A 28 -7.69 3.80 -10.28
N VAL A 29 -7.17 3.18 -11.33
CA VAL A 29 -7.96 2.94 -12.55
C VAL A 29 -9.25 2.15 -12.21
N HIS A 30 -9.20 1.32 -11.17
CA HIS A 30 -10.33 0.50 -10.71
C HIS A 30 -10.83 0.86 -9.30
N LEU A 31 -10.25 1.90 -8.69
CA LEU A 31 -10.59 2.31 -7.32
C LEU A 31 -10.80 3.82 -7.25
N GLU A 32 -11.68 4.28 -6.38
CA GLU A 32 -11.85 5.68 -6.02
C GLU A 32 -11.34 5.84 -4.60
N LEU A 33 -10.30 6.66 -4.41
CA LEU A 33 -9.76 6.96 -3.07
C LEU A 33 -10.80 7.72 -2.26
N VAL A 34 -11.10 7.23 -1.05
CA VAL A 34 -12.02 7.86 -0.11
C VAL A 34 -11.25 8.56 1.00
N GLU A 35 -10.32 7.85 1.64
CA GLU A 35 -9.55 8.36 2.77
C GLU A 35 -8.10 7.86 2.67
N PRO A 36 -7.10 8.77 2.71
CA PRO A 36 -5.71 8.36 2.82
C PRO A 36 -5.47 7.73 4.20
N GLY A 37 -4.75 6.63 4.23
CA GLY A 37 -4.35 5.99 5.46
C GLY A 37 -2.91 6.32 5.85
N PHE A 38 -2.23 5.36 6.47
CA PHE A 38 -0.87 5.47 6.96
C PHE A 38 0.14 4.91 5.95
N LEU A 39 1.32 5.52 5.91
CA LEU A 39 2.47 5.05 5.14
C LEU A 39 3.65 4.81 6.07
N THR A 40 4.28 3.66 5.92
CA THR A 40 5.61 3.37 6.45
C THR A 40 6.57 3.23 5.28
N THR A 41 7.70 3.91 5.35
CA THR A 41 8.78 3.80 4.36
C THR A 41 10.06 3.41 5.06
N VAL A 42 10.67 2.32 4.66
CA VAL A 42 11.89 1.77 5.27
C VAL A 42 12.89 1.33 4.21
N TYR A 43 14.17 1.61 4.43
CA TYR A 43 15.23 1.09 3.57
C TYR A 43 15.60 -0.33 4.01
N ILE A 44 15.47 -1.30 3.09
CA ILE A 44 15.78 -2.72 3.35
C ILE A 44 17.05 -3.18 2.61
N GLY A 45 17.99 -2.26 2.40
CA GLY A 45 19.31 -2.53 1.80
C GLY A 45 19.35 -2.40 0.28
N LYS A 46 18.46 -3.05 -0.47
CA LYS A 46 18.46 -2.94 -1.96
C LYS A 46 17.37 -2.03 -2.51
N CYS A 47 16.35 -1.76 -1.72
CA CYS A 47 15.22 -0.92 -2.11
C CYS A 47 14.64 -0.18 -0.90
N MET A 48 13.83 0.84 -1.19
CA MET A 48 12.88 1.37 -0.22
C MET A 48 11.63 0.50 -0.27
N LEU A 49 11.22 -0.03 0.88
CA LEU A 49 9.93 -0.71 1.06
C LEU A 49 8.92 0.32 1.56
N HIS A 50 7.75 0.33 0.94
CA HIS A 50 6.61 1.15 1.32
C HIS A 50 5.45 0.25 1.67
N HIS A 51 4.93 0.39 2.88
CA HIS A 51 3.67 -0.22 3.31
C HIS A 51 2.66 0.88 3.51
N ILE A 52 1.52 0.78 2.85
CA ILE A 52 0.49 1.80 2.90
C ILE A 52 -0.87 1.16 3.06
N ASP A 53 -1.70 1.74 3.93
CA ASP A 53 -3.13 1.47 3.96
C ASP A 53 -3.92 2.69 3.46
N PHE A 54 -5.13 2.44 2.98
CA PHE A 54 -6.06 3.48 2.53
C PHE A 54 -7.47 2.93 2.41
N THR A 55 -8.46 3.82 2.43
CA THR A 55 -9.86 3.47 2.17
C THR A 55 -10.21 3.86 0.76
N ALA A 56 -10.81 2.95 -0.01
CA ALA A 56 -11.26 3.20 -1.36
C ALA A 56 -12.56 2.46 -1.69
N LYS A 57 -13.22 2.87 -2.78
CA LYS A 57 -14.36 2.18 -3.40
C LYS A 57 -13.91 1.56 -4.71
N LYS A 58 -14.50 0.43 -5.09
CA LYS A 58 -14.31 -0.12 -6.43
C LYS A 58 -15.17 0.66 -7.44
N THR A 59 -14.57 1.13 -8.53
CA THR A 59 -15.29 1.95 -9.53
C THR A 59 -16.11 1.12 -10.52
N ASP A 60 -15.86 -0.19 -10.60
CA ASP A 60 -16.55 -1.13 -11.49
C ASP A 60 -17.85 -1.70 -10.88
N VAL A 61 -18.12 -1.41 -9.61
CA VAL A 61 -19.32 -1.86 -8.88
C VAL A 61 -20.15 -0.65 -8.48
N ALA A 62 -21.40 -0.60 -8.96
CA ALA A 62 -22.36 0.42 -8.54
C ALA A 62 -22.61 0.31 -7.02
N ASP A 63 -22.60 1.44 -6.32
CA ASP A 63 -22.77 1.53 -4.87
C ASP A 63 -21.77 0.65 -4.07
N ALA A 64 -20.54 0.51 -4.59
CA ALA A 64 -19.49 -0.25 -3.91
C ALA A 64 -19.27 0.25 -2.47
N PRO A 65 -19.12 -0.66 -1.49
CA PRO A 65 -18.83 -0.27 -0.13
C PRO A 65 -17.42 0.34 -0.03
N GLU A 66 -17.22 1.15 1.00
CA GLU A 66 -15.90 1.63 1.40
C GLU A 66 -15.13 0.48 2.02
N GLU A 67 -14.04 0.08 1.36
CA GLU A 67 -13.17 -0.99 1.82
C GLU A 67 -11.80 -0.42 2.13
N MET A 68 -11.14 -0.98 3.15
CA MET A 68 -9.74 -0.70 3.40
C MET A 68 -8.87 -1.60 2.54
N PHE A 69 -7.78 -1.04 2.05
CA PHE A 69 -6.78 -1.71 1.24
C PHE A 69 -5.42 -1.59 1.90
N PHE A 70 -4.60 -2.60 1.70
CA PHE A 70 -3.17 -2.57 1.97
C PHE A 70 -2.42 -2.68 0.65
N ALA A 71 -1.39 -1.87 0.47
CA ALA A 71 -0.44 -2.02 -0.62
C ALA A 71 1.00 -2.09 -0.12
N GLU A 72 1.77 -2.98 -0.73
CA GLU A 72 3.22 -3.04 -0.62
C GLU A 72 3.83 -2.54 -1.93
N LEU A 73 4.74 -1.58 -1.83
CA LEU A 73 5.51 -1.08 -2.95
C LEU A 73 7.00 -1.16 -2.65
N THR A 74 7.80 -1.35 -3.69
CA THR A 74 9.26 -1.18 -3.60
C THR A 74 9.71 -0.04 -4.49
N SER A 75 10.74 0.69 -4.07
CA SER A 75 11.44 1.66 -4.91
C SER A 75 12.92 1.29 -5.06
N ILE A 76 13.39 1.05 -6.28
CA ILE A 76 14.79 0.75 -6.62
C ILE A 76 15.29 1.80 -7.62
N MET A 77 16.35 2.52 -7.27
CA MET A 77 17.01 3.48 -8.18
C MET A 77 16.04 4.48 -8.86
N GLY A 78 15.00 4.93 -8.16
CA GLY A 78 14.03 5.85 -8.73
C GLY A 78 12.79 5.20 -9.36
N VAL A 79 12.80 3.89 -9.59
CA VAL A 79 11.66 3.13 -10.14
C VAL A 79 10.84 2.57 -9.00
N ARG A 80 9.53 2.80 -9.01
CA ARG A 80 8.58 2.28 -8.01
C ARG A 80 7.74 1.16 -8.61
N CYS A 81 7.54 0.08 -7.88
CA CYS A 81 6.75 -1.09 -8.28
C CYS A 81 5.72 -1.42 -7.20
N VAL A 82 4.50 -1.76 -7.59
CA VAL A 82 3.52 -2.37 -6.69
C VAL A 82 3.81 -3.87 -6.62
N GLU A 83 4.12 -4.38 -5.44
CA GLU A 83 4.36 -5.80 -5.20
C GLU A 83 3.09 -6.53 -4.76
N LEU A 84 2.25 -5.85 -3.98
CA LEU A 84 0.99 -6.37 -3.45
C LEU A 84 -0.01 -5.23 -3.33
N CYS A 85 -1.26 -5.49 -3.69
CA CYS A 85 -2.39 -4.65 -3.31
C CYS A 85 -3.58 -5.54 -2.99
N LYS A 86 -4.16 -5.37 -1.81
CA LYS A 86 -5.15 -6.29 -1.27
C LYS A 86 -6.26 -5.55 -0.55
N CYS A 87 -7.50 -5.90 -0.90
CA CYS A 87 -8.67 -5.49 -0.13
C CYS A 87 -8.72 -6.28 1.18
N MET A 88 -8.86 -5.57 2.30
CA MET A 88 -9.00 -6.10 3.65
C MET A 88 -10.46 -6.14 4.13
N GLY A 89 -11.38 -5.60 3.33
CA GLY A 89 -12.80 -5.49 3.65
C GLY A 89 -13.18 -4.19 4.36
N PRO A 90 -14.39 -4.11 4.93
CA PRO A 90 -14.88 -2.90 5.58
C PRO A 90 -14.02 -2.49 6.78
N LYS A 91 -13.74 -1.19 6.92
CA LYS A 91 -12.90 -0.63 8.00
C LYS A 91 -13.35 -1.09 9.40
N ASP A 92 -14.66 -1.10 9.64
CA ASP A 92 -15.24 -1.49 10.93
C ASP A 92 -15.17 -2.99 11.22
N SER A 93 -14.85 -3.81 10.21
CA SER A 93 -14.69 -5.27 10.35
C SER A 93 -13.25 -5.69 10.63
N ILE A 94 -12.29 -4.77 10.50
CA ILE A 94 -10.86 -5.05 10.72
C ILE A 94 -10.61 -5.02 12.23
N SER A 95 -10.36 -6.22 12.78
CA SER A 95 -10.05 -6.44 14.19
C SER A 95 -8.70 -7.16 14.32
N GLY A 96 -8.05 -7.06 15.49
CA GLY A 96 -6.77 -7.71 15.76
C GLY A 96 -5.57 -6.76 15.80
N ASP A 97 -4.36 -7.33 15.85
CA ASP A 97 -3.11 -6.58 15.85
C ASP A 97 -2.94 -5.87 14.50
N LYS A 98 -2.89 -4.54 14.53
CA LYS A 98 -2.91 -3.70 13.32
C LYS A 98 -1.81 -4.07 12.30
N ASN A 99 -0.65 -4.50 12.78
CA ASN A 99 0.51 -4.76 11.93
C ASN A 99 0.82 -6.25 11.73
N TYR A 100 0.06 -7.17 12.36
CA TYR A 100 0.24 -8.63 12.25
C TYR A 100 1.71 -9.10 12.30
N GLY A 101 2.52 -8.51 13.19
CA GLY A 101 3.93 -8.88 13.37
C GLY A 101 4.91 -8.22 12.39
N CYS A 102 4.46 -7.25 11.59
CA CYS A 102 5.33 -6.44 10.74
C CYS A 102 6.28 -5.59 11.60
N ARG A 103 7.58 -5.91 11.57
CA ARG A 103 8.61 -5.16 12.31
C ARG A 103 8.88 -3.79 11.72
N TYR A 104 8.68 -3.61 10.41
CA TYR A 104 8.81 -2.31 9.77
C TYR A 104 7.73 -1.33 10.25
N CYS A 105 6.54 -1.84 10.52
CA CYS A 105 5.38 -1.06 10.97
C CYS A 105 5.14 -1.19 12.49
N CYS A 106 6.15 -1.60 13.27
CA CYS A 106 5.99 -1.81 14.71
C CYS A 106 5.62 -0.54 15.49
N THR A 107 6.07 0.63 15.01
CA THR A 107 5.76 1.95 15.58
C THR A 107 4.76 2.75 14.75
N HIS A 108 4.20 2.17 13.68
CA HIS A 108 3.34 2.85 12.73
C HIS A 108 1.95 2.22 12.71
N ASN A 109 0.93 3.01 12.37
CA ASN A 109 -0.47 2.57 12.41
C ASN A 109 -0.95 1.90 11.12
N VAL A 110 -0.03 1.42 10.28
CA VAL A 110 -0.40 0.75 9.02
C VAL A 110 -1.08 -0.58 9.32
N GLN A 111 -2.30 -0.72 8.84
CA GLN A 111 -3.16 -1.89 8.88
C GLN A 111 -2.69 -2.90 7.84
N HIS A 112 -2.44 -4.13 8.28
CA HIS A 112 -1.94 -5.20 7.42
C HIS A 112 -3.00 -6.30 7.22
N PRO A 113 -2.99 -6.99 6.08
CA PRO A 113 -3.88 -8.13 5.86
C PRO A 113 -3.53 -9.27 6.84
N SER A 114 -4.56 -9.85 7.46
CA SER A 114 -4.41 -10.86 8.52
C SER A 114 -3.81 -12.18 8.05
N ASP A 115 -3.92 -12.47 6.76
CA ASP A 115 -3.36 -13.67 6.13
C ASP A 115 -1.95 -13.47 5.56
N GLY A 116 -1.32 -12.32 5.80
CA GLY A 116 0.08 -12.07 5.46
C GLY A 116 0.33 -11.79 3.98
N GLY A 117 1.48 -12.25 3.46
CA GLY A 117 1.89 -12.08 2.06
C GLY A 117 2.71 -10.83 1.77
N PHE A 118 3.05 -10.04 2.79
CA PHE A 118 3.89 -8.85 2.72
C PHE A 118 5.22 -9.06 3.48
N LYS A 119 6.22 -8.22 3.21
CA LYS A 119 7.54 -8.29 3.86
C LYS A 119 7.45 -7.80 5.31
N THR A 120 7.63 -8.68 6.29
CA THR A 120 7.46 -8.37 7.72
C THR A 120 8.75 -7.96 8.45
N GLY A 121 9.92 -8.07 7.79
CA GLY A 121 11.24 -7.90 8.41
C GLY A 121 11.73 -9.18 9.10
N CYS A 122 13.03 -9.46 9.02
CA CYS A 122 13.64 -10.64 9.62
C CYS A 122 13.92 -10.44 11.12
N VAL A 123 14.09 -11.56 11.84
CA VAL A 123 14.96 -11.60 13.01
C VAL A 123 16.37 -11.68 12.45
N ASP A 124 17.27 -10.78 12.86
CA ASP A 124 18.70 -11.02 12.64
C ASP A 124 19.04 -12.36 13.33
N GLU A 125 19.49 -13.36 12.56
CA GLU A 125 20.22 -14.52 13.08
C GLU A 125 21.72 -14.20 13.09
#